data_AF-A0A183J626-F1
#
_entry.id   AF-A0A183J626-F1
#
_cell.length_a   1.000
_cell.length_b   1.000
_cell.length_c   1.000
_cell.angle_alpha   90.00
_cell.angle_beta   90.00
_cell.angle_gamma   90.00
#
_symmetry.space_group_name_H-M   'P 1'
#
loop_
_entity.id
_entity.type
_entity.pdbx_description
1 polymer ?
#
loop_
_entity_poly.entity_id
_entity_poly.type
_entity_poly.pdbx_seq_one_letter_code
_entity_poly.pdbx_strand_id
1 'polypeptide(L)'
;MDLSALDPDSPVLWLWLDPDMVTISSIDVQQPDYQWQYQVRYERNVIAQLEALHVLPNFCSLQTHVAILDVIENEQYYYRVRCAACHCLAKVANKLITALTGPPALILLFRKMFGSKSCATIPRQNNFSNLQQYFVMLAIISSIAELRGPNGKCLMDTCIFLLDLLKYNDNSQNKYSDDCYRATLVDALGRVVGMPESASFLHFFQSPTASASDLFEGGAGGVPEVASNLVRRMLNTLLTQLSLDVLRPSYGRVVTWKCLEALMQFYISRVITCDFEIWLKFAACGNFSATRVRAAGCLVRLLKVTKDVGLFSKLLDLLDDKHDTAFRYRVIRLLCDHPPFTPKERVGNPLYCKDTFDRLCSMFIDIGPFADFWFHGALLDFIFLTFDRDRQLFLNLTSIHPPEAMLNRSAIAVTNESTL
;
A
#
# COMPACT_ATOMS: atom_id res chain seq x y z
N MET A 1 -27.94 25.73 -12.19
CA MET A 1 -26.54 25.68 -12.62
C MET A 1 -25.99 27.08 -12.45
N ASP A 2 -24.97 27.27 -11.61
CA ASP A 2 -24.34 28.57 -11.44
C ASP A 2 -23.28 28.76 -12.54
N LEU A 3 -23.47 29.74 -13.42
CA LEU A 3 -22.62 30.01 -14.59
C LEU A 3 -21.69 31.21 -14.38
N SER A 4 -21.56 31.69 -13.14
CA SER A 4 -20.71 32.85 -12.82
C SER A 4 -19.22 32.65 -13.12
N ALA A 5 -18.76 31.39 -13.18
CA ALA A 5 -17.38 31.03 -13.50
C ALA A 5 -17.14 30.77 -15.00
N LEU A 6 -18.16 30.93 -15.86
CA LEU A 6 -18.00 30.76 -17.30
C LEU A 6 -17.18 31.92 -17.88
N ASP A 7 -16.28 31.58 -18.81
CA ASP A 7 -15.62 32.57 -19.64
C ASP A 7 -16.68 33.29 -20.51
N PRO A 8 -16.85 34.62 -20.42
CA PRO A 8 -17.84 35.34 -21.21
C PRO A 8 -17.66 35.17 -22.72
N ASP A 9 -16.45 34.86 -23.17
CA ASP A 9 -16.11 34.69 -24.58
C ASP A 9 -16.27 33.23 -25.08
N SER A 10 -16.58 32.27 -24.19
CA SER A 10 -16.74 30.85 -24.55
C SER A 10 -18.04 30.24 -24.01
N PRO A 11 -18.96 29.81 -24.90
CA PRO A 11 -20.19 29.13 -24.48
C PRO A 11 -19.99 27.65 -24.11
N VAL A 12 -18.76 27.12 -24.19
CA VAL A 12 -18.47 25.69 -24.00
C VAL A 12 -18.39 25.35 -22.52
N LEU A 13 -19.19 24.38 -22.07
CA LEU A 13 -19.26 23.95 -20.67
C LEU A 13 -18.16 22.94 -20.30
N TRP A 14 -18.06 21.82 -21.04
CA TRP A 14 -16.98 20.82 -20.95
C TRP A 14 -16.96 19.97 -22.22
N LEU A 15 -15.85 19.28 -22.45
CA LEU A 15 -15.72 18.28 -23.51
C LEU A 15 -15.65 16.88 -22.89
N TRP A 16 -16.28 15.92 -23.55
CA TRP A 16 -16.18 14.50 -23.19
C TRP A 16 -16.07 13.69 -24.47
N LEU A 17 -15.06 12.82 -24.53
CA LEU A 17 -14.67 12.06 -25.72
C LEU A 17 -14.99 10.57 -25.52
N ASP A 18 -15.42 9.90 -26.58
CA ASP A 18 -15.79 8.47 -26.61
C ASP A 18 -16.73 8.05 -25.45
N PRO A 19 -17.95 8.61 -25.38
CA PRO A 19 -18.87 8.37 -24.27
C PRO A 19 -19.29 6.90 -24.10
N ASP A 20 -19.24 6.13 -25.19
CA ASP A 20 -19.62 4.72 -25.25
C ASP A 20 -18.42 3.76 -25.08
N MET A 21 -17.20 4.30 -24.87
CA MET A 21 -15.96 3.53 -24.67
C MET A 21 -15.74 2.46 -25.76
N VAL A 22 -15.95 2.83 -27.02
CA VAL A 22 -15.85 1.90 -28.16
C VAL A 22 -14.39 1.53 -28.44
N THR A 23 -13.46 2.45 -28.17
CA THR A 23 -12.04 2.27 -28.47
C THR A 23 -11.20 2.03 -27.21
N ILE A 24 -10.30 1.05 -27.25
CA ILE A 24 -9.24 0.92 -26.24
C ILE A 24 -8.17 1.98 -26.58
N SER A 25 -8.32 3.16 -26.00
CA SER A 25 -7.44 4.30 -26.26
C SER A 25 -6.99 4.97 -24.95
N SER A 26 -5.87 5.70 -25.01
CA SER A 26 -5.43 6.60 -23.95
C SER A 26 -5.68 8.02 -24.43
N ILE A 27 -6.65 8.70 -23.82
CA ILE A 27 -7.06 10.05 -24.20
C ILE A 27 -6.51 11.02 -23.15
N ASP A 28 -5.78 12.04 -23.59
CA ASP A 28 -5.33 13.15 -22.74
C ASP A 28 -6.09 14.41 -23.15
N VAL A 29 -6.91 14.94 -22.23
CA VAL A 29 -7.81 16.06 -22.49
C VAL A 29 -7.38 17.25 -21.64
N GLN A 30 -7.12 18.38 -22.30
CA GLN A 30 -6.78 19.64 -21.63
C GLN A 30 -7.97 20.59 -21.69
N GLN A 31 -8.54 20.88 -20.52
CA GLN A 31 -9.65 21.81 -20.32
C GLN A 31 -9.39 22.69 -19.09
N PRO A 32 -9.94 23.91 -19.04
CA PRO A 32 -9.94 24.76 -17.85
C PRO A 32 -10.55 24.06 -16.61
N ASP A 33 -10.15 24.52 -15.42
CA ASP A 33 -10.57 23.95 -14.14
C ASP A 33 -12.08 24.03 -13.90
N TYR A 34 -12.73 25.14 -14.28
CA TYR A 34 -14.18 25.30 -14.14
C TYR A 34 -14.96 24.25 -14.97
N GLN A 35 -14.43 23.80 -16.11
CA GLN A 35 -15.08 22.78 -16.96
C GLN A 35 -15.10 21.44 -16.24
N TRP A 36 -13.97 21.04 -15.62
CA TRP A 36 -13.90 19.84 -14.80
C TRP A 36 -14.82 19.90 -13.57
N GLN A 37 -14.93 21.07 -12.93
CA GLN A 37 -15.85 21.28 -11.82
C GLN A 37 -17.31 21.13 -12.25
N TYR A 38 -17.68 21.65 -13.43
CA TYR A 38 -19.01 21.49 -14.00
C TYR A 38 -19.31 20.06 -14.42
N GLN A 39 -18.35 19.39 -15.05
CA GLN A 39 -18.48 17.99 -15.44
C GLN A 39 -18.77 17.11 -14.22
N VAL A 40 -18.04 17.28 -13.11
CA VAL A 40 -18.32 16.51 -11.88
C VAL A 40 -19.70 16.80 -11.29
N ARG A 41 -20.17 18.06 -11.35
CA ARG A 41 -21.43 18.51 -10.70
C ARG A 41 -22.70 18.28 -11.50
N TYR A 42 -22.61 18.23 -12.82
CA TYR A 42 -23.78 18.31 -13.69
C TYR A 42 -23.83 17.23 -14.76
N GLU A 43 -22.72 16.56 -15.05
CA GLU A 43 -22.72 15.43 -15.98
C GLU A 43 -23.54 14.27 -15.38
N ARG A 44 -24.24 13.52 -16.23
CA ARG A 44 -25.05 12.36 -15.81
C ARG A 44 -24.28 11.06 -15.92
N ASN A 45 -23.27 11.01 -16.78
CA ASN A 45 -22.47 9.82 -16.97
C ASN A 45 -21.45 9.63 -15.84
N VAL A 46 -21.46 8.44 -15.24
CA VAL A 46 -20.56 8.06 -14.14
C VAL A 46 -19.09 8.06 -14.57
N ILE A 47 -18.79 7.66 -15.80
CA ILE A 47 -17.41 7.58 -16.32
C ILE A 47 -16.82 8.98 -16.42
N ALA A 48 -17.58 9.91 -17.02
CA ALA A 48 -17.19 11.32 -17.11
C ALA A 48 -16.97 11.97 -15.74
N GLN A 49 -17.83 11.67 -14.76
CA GLN A 49 -17.64 12.13 -13.38
C GLN A 49 -16.36 11.57 -12.74
N LEU A 50 -16.06 10.28 -12.97
CA LEU A 50 -14.85 9.63 -12.44
C LEU A 50 -13.57 10.16 -13.10
N GLU A 51 -13.62 10.42 -14.41
CA GLU A 51 -12.52 11.03 -15.17
C GLU A 51 -12.23 12.44 -14.63
N ALA A 52 -13.26 13.26 -14.46
CA ALA A 52 -13.08 14.59 -13.92
C ALA A 52 -12.56 14.57 -12.47
N LEU A 53 -13.02 13.64 -11.61
CA LEU A 53 -12.45 13.42 -10.27
C LEU A 53 -10.99 12.93 -10.29
N HIS A 54 -10.54 12.29 -11.36
CA HIS A 54 -9.14 11.90 -11.54
C HIS A 54 -8.24 13.11 -11.85
N VAL A 55 -8.77 14.07 -12.62
CA VAL A 55 -8.03 15.27 -13.09
C VAL A 55 -8.08 16.43 -12.09
N LEU A 56 -9.20 16.64 -11.39
CA LEU A 56 -9.38 17.74 -10.43
C LEU A 56 -8.29 17.91 -9.36
N PRO A 57 -7.62 16.85 -8.84
CA PRO A 57 -6.48 17.01 -7.94
C PRO A 57 -5.33 17.84 -8.53
N ASN A 58 -5.23 18.01 -9.84
CA ASN A 58 -4.24 18.86 -10.49
C ASN A 58 -4.63 20.35 -10.44
N PHE A 59 -5.92 20.65 -10.29
CA PHE A 59 -6.51 22.00 -10.26
C PHE A 59 -7.11 22.31 -8.88
N CYS A 60 -6.23 22.52 -7.90
CA CYS A 60 -6.64 22.73 -6.52
C CYS A 60 -7.08 24.19 -6.27
N SER A 61 -8.37 24.40 -6.09
CA SER A 61 -8.97 25.69 -5.70
C SER A 61 -10.06 25.48 -4.64
N LEU A 62 -10.46 26.55 -3.94
CA LEU A 62 -11.58 26.49 -2.99
C LEU A 62 -12.89 26.06 -3.68
N GLN A 63 -13.09 26.46 -4.94
CA GLN A 63 -14.24 26.05 -5.73
C GLN A 63 -14.23 24.55 -6.02
N THR A 64 -13.06 23.99 -6.40
CA THR A 64 -12.87 22.54 -6.56
C THR A 64 -13.20 21.81 -5.25
N HIS A 65 -12.72 22.31 -4.11
CA HIS A 65 -13.01 21.72 -2.80
C HIS A 65 -14.52 21.68 -2.49
N VAL A 66 -15.23 22.78 -2.70
CA VAL A 66 -16.69 22.83 -2.48
C VAL A 66 -17.43 21.92 -3.48
N ALA A 67 -17.02 21.91 -4.75
CA ALA A 67 -17.64 21.06 -5.77
C ALA A 67 -17.56 19.58 -5.41
N ILE A 68 -16.42 19.12 -4.91
CA ILE A 68 -16.23 17.73 -4.48
C ILE A 68 -17.08 17.44 -3.24
N LEU A 69 -17.19 18.36 -2.28
CA LEU A 69 -18.06 18.19 -1.10
C LEU A 69 -19.54 18.01 -1.50
N ASP A 70 -20.04 18.83 -2.43
CA ASP A 70 -21.41 18.72 -2.93
C ASP A 70 -21.70 17.33 -3.51
N VAL A 71 -20.72 16.76 -4.22
CA VAL A 71 -20.83 15.41 -4.81
C VAL A 71 -20.87 14.33 -3.74
N ILE A 72 -20.05 14.44 -2.69
CA ILE A 72 -20.06 13.45 -1.61
C ILE A 72 -21.38 13.50 -0.84
N GLU A 73 -21.94 14.68 -0.61
CA GLU A 73 -23.20 14.84 0.13
C GLU A 73 -24.42 14.42 -0.68
N ASN A 74 -24.40 14.57 -2.01
CA ASN A 74 -25.56 14.28 -2.84
C ASN A 74 -25.83 12.77 -2.98
N GLU A 75 -26.94 12.31 -2.39
CA GLU A 75 -27.35 10.90 -2.42
C GLU A 75 -27.83 10.39 -3.77
N GLN A 76 -28.10 11.27 -4.74
CA GLN A 76 -28.48 10.89 -6.10
C GLN A 76 -27.29 10.39 -6.93
N TYR A 77 -26.06 10.71 -6.51
CA TYR A 77 -24.86 10.25 -7.19
C TYR A 77 -24.58 8.78 -6.91
N TYR A 78 -24.02 8.10 -7.90
CA TYR A 78 -23.58 6.72 -7.75
C TYR A 78 -22.52 6.59 -6.65
N TYR A 79 -22.68 5.61 -5.76
CA TYR A 79 -21.85 5.50 -4.56
C TYR A 79 -20.34 5.45 -4.86
N ARG A 80 -19.90 4.85 -5.98
CA ARG A 80 -18.46 4.82 -6.33
C ARG A 80 -17.91 6.17 -6.73
N VAL A 81 -18.72 7.03 -7.34
CA VAL A 81 -18.35 8.42 -7.63
C VAL A 81 -18.16 9.16 -6.31
N ARG A 82 -19.08 8.97 -5.36
CA ARG A 82 -18.97 9.53 -4.01
C ARG A 82 -17.74 9.02 -3.27
N CYS A 83 -17.42 7.73 -3.36
CA CYS A 83 -16.20 7.16 -2.80
C CYS A 83 -14.93 7.76 -3.43
N ALA A 84 -14.88 7.86 -4.76
CA ALA A 84 -13.76 8.49 -5.48
C ALA A 84 -13.61 9.97 -5.10
N ALA A 85 -14.74 10.68 -4.94
CA ALA A 85 -14.77 12.06 -4.49
C ALA A 85 -14.19 12.23 -3.08
N CYS A 86 -14.41 11.28 -2.16
CA CYS A 86 -13.77 11.30 -0.83
C CYS A 86 -12.24 11.27 -0.93
N HIS A 87 -11.68 10.37 -1.74
CA HIS A 87 -10.23 10.28 -1.94
C HIS A 87 -9.68 11.51 -2.69
N CYS A 88 -10.43 12.02 -3.67
CA CYS A 88 -10.10 13.26 -4.37
C CYS A 88 -10.05 14.44 -3.38
N LEU A 89 -11.02 14.54 -2.48
CA LEU A 89 -11.08 15.59 -1.46
C LEU A 89 -9.86 15.57 -0.55
N ALA A 90 -9.40 14.38 -0.12
CA ALA A 90 -8.18 14.25 0.67
C ALA A 90 -6.94 14.78 -0.07
N LYS A 91 -6.79 14.42 -1.36
CA LYS A 91 -5.70 14.92 -2.21
C LYS A 91 -5.73 16.44 -2.39
N VAL A 92 -6.91 17.01 -2.63
CA VAL A 92 -7.11 18.46 -2.79
C VAL A 92 -6.85 19.18 -1.46
N ALA A 93 -7.35 18.66 -0.35
CA ALA A 93 -7.13 19.21 0.98
C ALA A 93 -5.63 19.26 1.34
N ASN A 94 -4.88 18.20 1.02
CA ASN A 94 -3.43 18.14 1.23
C ASN A 94 -2.64 19.14 0.37
N LYS A 95 -3.20 19.63 -0.73
CA LYS A 95 -2.59 20.68 -1.57
C LYS A 95 -3.03 22.09 -1.17
N LEU A 96 -4.20 22.23 -0.54
CA LEU A 96 -4.81 23.50 -0.11
C LEU A 96 -4.61 23.80 1.39
N ILE A 97 -3.65 23.17 2.04
CA ILE A 97 -3.48 23.20 3.51
C ILE A 97 -3.41 24.64 4.06
N THR A 98 -2.78 25.57 3.34
CA THR A 98 -2.63 26.96 3.78
C THR A 98 -3.91 27.78 3.65
N ALA A 99 -4.82 27.39 2.74
CA ALA A 99 -6.07 28.09 2.47
C ALA A 99 -7.25 27.55 3.29
N LEU A 100 -7.17 26.31 3.77
CA LEU A 100 -8.22 25.65 4.54
C LEU A 100 -7.95 25.80 6.04
N THR A 101 -8.66 26.73 6.68
CA THR A 101 -8.57 26.93 8.14
C THR A 101 -9.61 26.08 8.87
N GLY A 102 -9.20 25.39 9.94
CA GLY A 102 -10.10 24.67 10.85
C GLY A 102 -10.02 23.14 10.76
N PRO A 103 -10.96 22.42 11.40
CA PRO A 103 -10.94 20.97 11.42
C PRO A 103 -11.15 20.41 10.00
N PRO A 104 -10.51 19.26 9.67
CA PRO A 104 -10.61 18.69 8.33
C PRO A 104 -12.06 18.45 7.89
N ALA A 105 -12.40 18.89 6.66
CA ALA A 105 -13.74 18.80 6.11
C ALA A 105 -14.30 17.37 6.13
N LEU A 106 -13.46 16.36 5.88
CA LEU A 106 -13.87 14.95 5.94
C LEU A 106 -14.30 14.49 7.34
N ILE A 107 -13.69 15.00 8.41
CA ILE A 107 -14.10 14.70 9.79
C ILE A 107 -15.45 15.35 10.09
N LEU A 108 -15.64 16.60 9.65
CA LEU A 108 -16.92 17.29 9.78
C LEU A 108 -18.03 16.56 9.02
N LEU A 109 -17.73 16.12 7.80
CA LEU A 109 -18.65 15.37 6.96
C LEU A 109 -19.04 14.03 7.61
N PHE A 110 -18.07 13.28 8.15
CA PHE A 110 -18.37 12.06 8.88
C PHE A 110 -19.29 12.33 10.08
N ARG A 111 -18.99 13.35 10.89
CA ARG A 111 -19.81 13.71 12.05
C ARG A 111 -21.22 14.15 11.63
N LYS A 112 -21.36 14.89 10.53
CA LYS A 112 -22.64 15.34 9.98
C LYS A 112 -23.50 14.16 9.51
N MET A 113 -22.91 13.18 8.82
CA MET A 113 -23.63 12.05 8.23
C MET A 113 -23.85 10.88 9.20
N PHE A 114 -22.85 10.58 10.04
CA PHE A 114 -22.79 9.35 10.85
C PHE A 114 -22.59 9.60 12.35
N GLY A 115 -22.47 10.87 12.79
CA GLY A 115 -22.34 11.23 14.20
C GLY A 115 -23.66 11.09 14.97
N SER A 116 -23.55 10.91 16.29
CA SER A 116 -24.72 10.98 17.17
C SER A 116 -25.24 12.41 17.28
N LYS A 117 -26.56 12.59 17.17
CA LYS A 117 -27.21 13.91 17.33
C LYS A 117 -27.08 14.46 18.76
N SER A 118 -26.92 13.57 19.74
CA SER A 118 -26.82 13.95 21.16
C SER A 118 -25.40 14.34 21.57
N CYS A 119 -24.38 13.82 20.88
CA CYS A 119 -22.98 14.10 21.19
C CYS A 119 -22.11 13.97 19.93
N ALA A 120 -21.51 15.07 19.50
CA ALA A 120 -20.74 15.13 18.26
C ALA A 120 -19.44 14.31 18.28
N THR A 121 -18.97 13.91 19.47
CA THR A 121 -17.75 13.09 19.65
C THR A 121 -18.02 11.59 19.60
N ILE A 122 -19.28 11.16 19.79
CA ILE A 122 -19.64 9.74 19.83
C ILE A 122 -20.29 9.36 18.50
N PRO A 123 -19.81 8.31 17.81
CA PRO A 123 -20.46 7.83 16.60
C PRO A 123 -21.88 7.33 16.92
N ARG A 124 -22.80 7.48 15.96
CA ARG A 124 -24.13 6.87 16.10
C ARG A 124 -23.99 5.35 16.08
N GLN A 125 -24.93 4.65 16.71
CA GLN A 125 -25.08 3.20 16.55
C GLN A 125 -25.13 2.83 15.06
N ASN A 126 -24.39 1.77 14.72
CA ASN A 126 -24.24 1.35 13.33
C ASN A 126 -25.57 0.86 12.74
N ASN A 127 -25.84 1.23 11.50
CA ASN A 127 -26.92 0.66 10.70
C ASN A 127 -26.43 0.48 9.26
N PHE A 128 -26.10 -0.76 8.89
CA PHE A 128 -25.57 -1.08 7.55
C PHE A 128 -26.66 -1.52 6.56
N SER A 129 -27.92 -1.20 6.83
CA SER A 129 -29.03 -1.54 5.92
C SER A 129 -28.93 -0.82 4.57
N ASN A 130 -28.37 0.40 4.54
CA ASN A 130 -28.11 1.13 3.30
C ASN A 130 -26.67 0.90 2.84
N LEU A 131 -26.49 0.05 1.82
CA LEU A 131 -25.18 -0.29 1.26
C LEU A 131 -24.47 0.91 0.62
N GLN A 132 -25.21 1.84 0.01
CA GLN A 132 -24.61 3.02 -0.63
C GLN A 132 -23.94 3.92 0.41
N GLN A 133 -24.68 4.24 1.49
CA GLN A 133 -24.15 5.00 2.61
C GLN A 133 -23.01 4.26 3.33
N TYR A 134 -23.09 2.92 3.42
CA TYR A 134 -22.03 2.11 4.00
C TYR A 134 -20.70 2.24 3.25
N PHE A 135 -20.70 2.12 1.91
CA PHE A 135 -19.45 2.26 1.14
C PHE A 135 -18.89 3.68 1.19
N VAL A 136 -19.75 4.71 1.22
CA VAL A 136 -19.32 6.10 1.39
C VAL A 136 -18.70 6.30 2.78
N MET A 137 -19.29 5.73 3.83
CA MET A 137 -18.74 5.76 5.19
C MET A 137 -17.31 5.16 5.24
N LEU A 138 -17.11 3.99 4.62
CA LEU A 138 -15.78 3.36 4.54
C LEU A 138 -14.79 4.23 3.75
N ALA A 139 -15.22 4.82 2.64
CA ALA A 139 -14.39 5.69 1.82
C ALA A 139 -13.98 6.97 2.57
N ILE A 140 -14.89 7.59 3.33
CA ILE A 140 -14.58 8.74 4.19
C ILE A 140 -13.51 8.35 5.22
N ILE A 141 -13.67 7.22 5.92
CA ILE A 141 -12.68 6.74 6.89
C ILE A 141 -11.31 6.54 6.24
N SER A 142 -11.27 5.87 5.08
CA SER A 142 -10.02 5.66 4.35
C SER A 142 -9.39 6.98 3.89
N SER A 143 -10.20 7.95 3.46
CA SER A 143 -9.73 9.25 2.97
C SER A 143 -9.24 10.14 4.10
N ILE A 144 -9.84 10.05 5.29
CA ILE A 144 -9.37 10.72 6.50
C ILE A 144 -7.92 10.29 6.82
N ALA A 145 -7.61 9.00 6.68
CA ALA A 145 -6.25 8.49 6.90
C ALA A 145 -5.21 9.01 5.91
N GLU A 146 -5.62 9.59 4.78
CA GLU A 146 -4.74 10.18 3.76
C GLU A 146 -4.44 11.66 4.04
N LEU A 147 -5.13 12.29 4.99
CA LEU A 147 -4.92 13.70 5.33
C LEU A 147 -3.54 13.91 5.98
N ARG A 148 -2.87 14.98 5.56
CA ARG A 148 -1.55 15.40 6.07
C ARG A 148 -1.56 16.91 6.34
N GLY A 149 -0.76 17.34 7.31
CA GLY A 149 -0.50 18.76 7.57
C GLY A 149 0.63 19.30 6.67
N PRO A 150 0.96 20.60 6.75
CA PRO A 150 1.85 21.26 5.80
C PRO A 150 3.26 20.66 5.75
N ASN A 151 3.71 19.99 6.82
CA ASN A 151 5.00 19.31 6.86
C ASN A 151 4.96 17.89 6.27
N GLY A 152 3.85 17.49 5.65
CA GLY A 152 3.63 16.12 5.15
C GLY A 152 3.40 15.08 6.25
N LYS A 153 3.31 15.53 7.51
CA LYS A 153 3.07 14.69 8.69
C LYS A 153 1.58 14.44 8.91
N CYS A 154 1.23 13.42 9.67
CA CYS A 154 -0.17 13.15 9.98
C CYS A 154 -0.72 14.12 11.04
N LEU A 155 -1.99 14.46 10.92
CA LEU A 155 -2.72 15.26 11.90
C LEU A 155 -3.09 14.40 13.12
N MET A 156 -2.70 14.84 14.32
CA MET A 156 -3.03 14.14 15.58
C MET A 156 -4.54 13.92 15.75
N ASP A 157 -5.35 14.93 15.40
CA ASP A 157 -6.81 14.89 15.49
C ASP A 157 -7.41 13.76 14.66
N THR A 158 -6.82 13.47 13.50
CA THR A 158 -7.25 12.36 12.62
C THR A 158 -7.05 11.02 13.31
N CYS A 159 -5.90 10.85 13.97
CA CYS A 159 -5.55 9.61 14.66
C CYS A 159 -6.46 9.38 15.86
N ILE A 160 -6.66 10.41 16.67
CA ILE A 160 -7.56 10.37 17.83
C ILE A 160 -8.97 10.04 17.38
N PHE A 161 -9.45 10.69 16.32
CA PHE A 161 -10.76 10.44 15.74
C PHE A 161 -10.94 8.98 15.32
N LEU A 162 -9.99 8.39 14.58
CA LEU A 162 -10.06 6.98 14.17
C LEU A 162 -10.03 6.01 15.37
N LEU A 163 -9.22 6.31 16.38
CA LEU A 163 -9.18 5.51 17.61
C LEU A 163 -10.48 5.58 18.40
N ASP A 164 -11.11 6.76 18.44
CA ASP A 164 -12.39 6.95 19.10
C ASP A 164 -13.52 6.22 18.35
N LEU A 165 -13.49 6.21 17.01
CA LEU A 165 -14.44 5.41 16.21
C LEU A 165 -14.33 3.91 16.51
N LEU A 166 -13.12 3.36 16.69
CA LEU A 166 -12.93 1.96 17.09
C LEU A 166 -13.39 1.70 18.53
N LYS A 167 -13.09 2.63 19.45
CA LYS A 167 -13.41 2.49 20.88
C LYS A 167 -14.91 2.55 21.15
N TYR A 168 -15.61 3.44 20.46
CA TYR A 168 -17.05 3.68 20.63
C TYR A 168 -17.90 2.97 19.57
N ASN A 169 -17.33 1.99 18.86
CA ASN A 169 -18.06 1.20 17.87
C ASN A 169 -19.15 0.36 18.56
N ASP A 170 -20.42 0.69 18.29
CA ASP A 170 -21.59 -0.04 18.78
C ASP A 170 -22.35 -0.68 17.60
N ASN A 171 -22.25 -2.01 17.52
CA ASN A 171 -22.94 -2.83 16.53
C ASN A 171 -24.09 -3.65 17.13
N SER A 172 -24.53 -3.37 18.37
CA SER A 172 -25.50 -4.19 19.12
C SER A 172 -26.89 -4.27 18.46
N GLN A 173 -27.34 -3.19 17.83
CA GLN A 173 -28.65 -3.08 17.16
C GLN A 173 -28.58 -3.33 15.64
N ASN A 174 -27.37 -3.53 15.11
CA ASN A 174 -27.20 -3.72 13.68
C ASN A 174 -27.43 -5.18 13.29
N LYS A 175 -28.14 -5.39 12.18
CA LYS A 175 -28.42 -6.75 11.68
C LYS A 175 -27.22 -7.37 10.94
N TYR A 176 -26.26 -6.55 10.53
CA TYR A 176 -25.11 -6.95 9.73
C TYR A 176 -23.82 -6.96 10.55
N SER A 177 -22.84 -7.75 10.13
CA SER A 177 -21.52 -7.74 10.76
C SER A 177 -20.76 -6.45 10.46
N ASP A 178 -19.93 -6.03 11.41
CA ASP A 178 -19.06 -4.86 11.32
C ASP A 178 -17.61 -5.20 10.98
N ASP A 179 -17.35 -6.43 10.54
CA ASP A 179 -16.02 -6.94 10.23
C ASP A 179 -15.27 -6.04 9.24
N CYS A 180 -15.90 -5.69 8.11
CA CYS A 180 -15.28 -4.82 7.09
C CYS A 180 -15.16 -3.37 7.55
N TYR A 181 -16.04 -2.91 8.44
CA TYR A 181 -15.95 -1.57 9.04
C TYR A 181 -14.75 -1.47 9.99
N ARG A 182 -14.64 -2.42 10.92
CA ARG A 182 -13.49 -2.57 11.82
C ARG A 182 -12.19 -2.72 11.06
N ALA A 183 -12.18 -3.55 10.01
CA ALA A 183 -11.01 -3.75 9.18
C ALA A 183 -10.58 -2.47 8.44
N THR A 184 -11.54 -1.66 7.96
CA THR A 184 -11.24 -0.37 7.33
C THR A 184 -10.66 0.63 8.32
N LEU A 185 -11.17 0.67 9.56
CA LEU A 185 -10.61 1.50 10.63
C LEU A 185 -9.17 1.08 11.00
N VAL A 186 -8.92 -0.23 11.09
CA VAL A 186 -7.58 -0.78 11.33
C VAL A 186 -6.62 -0.42 10.18
N ASP A 187 -7.08 -0.57 8.93
CA ASP A 187 -6.31 -0.18 7.74
C ASP A 187 -6.00 1.32 7.73
N ALA A 188 -6.98 2.15 8.09
CA ALA A 188 -6.83 3.60 8.22
C ALA A 188 -5.78 3.97 9.27
N LEU A 189 -5.77 3.31 10.44
CA LEU A 189 -4.72 3.52 11.45
C LEU A 189 -3.32 3.15 10.94
N GLY A 190 -3.21 2.08 10.16
CA GLY A 190 -1.97 1.71 9.48
C GLY A 190 -1.50 2.79 8.52
N ARG A 191 -2.38 3.26 7.62
CA ARG A 191 -2.09 4.27 6.59
C ARG A 191 -1.77 5.65 7.15
N VAL A 192 -2.29 5.97 8.33
CA VAL A 192 -1.95 7.19 9.07
C VAL A 192 -0.46 7.24 9.40
N VAL A 193 0.11 6.09 9.80
CA VAL A 193 1.54 5.93 10.14
C VAL A 193 2.37 5.65 8.89
N GLY A 194 1.80 4.92 7.92
CA GLY A 194 2.39 4.69 6.62
C GLY A 194 2.62 6.01 5.88
N MET A 195 3.88 6.34 5.62
CA MET A 195 4.22 7.48 4.77
C MET A 195 3.73 7.22 3.33
N PRO A 196 3.16 8.20 2.63
CA PRO A 196 2.79 8.03 1.23
C PRO A 196 4.05 7.79 0.38
N GLU A 197 3.91 6.94 -0.65
CA GLU A 197 5.01 6.48 -1.53
C GLU A 197 5.80 7.61 -2.19
N SER A 198 5.25 8.83 -2.24
CA SER A 198 5.79 10.00 -2.93
C SER A 198 6.36 11.09 -2.02
N ALA A 199 6.21 11.01 -0.69
CA ALA A 199 6.81 11.98 0.23
C ALA A 199 8.15 11.46 0.77
N SER A 200 9.22 11.85 0.08
CA SER A 200 10.60 11.83 0.58
C SER A 200 11.07 10.51 1.19
N PHE A 201 11.03 9.43 0.38
CA PHE A 201 11.80 8.21 0.61
C PHE A 201 13.24 8.53 1.04
N LEU A 202 13.86 9.58 0.48
CA LEU A 202 15.26 9.97 0.72
C LEU A 202 15.55 10.68 2.07
N HIS A 203 14.65 11.48 2.63
CA HIS A 203 14.95 12.24 3.86
C HIS A 203 14.79 11.39 5.13
N PHE A 204 14.01 10.30 5.06
CA PHE A 204 13.74 9.43 6.20
C PHE A 204 14.88 8.41 6.46
N PHE A 205 15.56 7.92 5.42
CA PHE A 205 16.71 7.01 5.59
C PHE A 205 17.97 7.67 6.15
N GLN A 206 18.01 9.00 6.22
CA GLN A 206 19.12 9.73 6.84
C GLN A 206 19.06 9.74 8.38
N SER A 207 17.90 9.41 8.98
CA SER A 207 17.75 9.30 10.44
C SER A 207 17.70 7.84 10.90
N PRO A 208 18.61 7.41 11.80
CA PRO A 208 18.73 6.00 12.21
C PRO A 208 17.54 5.48 13.03
N THR A 209 16.74 6.37 13.63
CA THR A 209 15.47 6.06 14.31
C THR A 209 14.45 7.16 14.02
N ALA A 210 13.24 6.79 13.62
CA ALA A 210 12.15 7.76 13.53
C ALA A 210 11.63 8.00 14.95
N SER A 211 11.78 9.23 15.46
CA SER A 211 11.17 9.57 16.73
C SER A 211 9.65 9.70 16.55
N ALA A 212 8.85 9.37 17.56
CA ALA A 212 7.38 9.50 17.46
C ALA A 212 6.92 10.93 17.10
N SER A 213 7.74 11.95 17.42
CA SER A 213 7.57 13.35 17.03
C SER A 213 7.76 13.62 15.52
N ASP A 214 8.39 12.72 14.78
CA ASP A 214 8.60 12.86 13.34
C ASP A 214 7.37 12.46 12.53
N LEU A 215 6.43 11.72 13.12
CA LEU A 215 5.23 11.21 12.43
C LEU A 215 4.07 12.20 12.43
N PHE A 216 3.98 13.05 13.45
CA PHE A 216 2.80 13.89 13.68
C PHE A 216 3.11 15.37 13.65
N GLU A 217 2.15 16.14 13.14
CA GLU A 217 2.16 17.59 13.21
C GLU A 217 1.47 18.08 14.48
N GLY A 218 2.10 19.05 15.16
CA GLY A 218 1.79 19.42 16.54
C GLY A 218 0.42 20.08 16.75
N GLY A 219 -0.11 19.89 17.96
CA GLY A 219 -1.18 20.70 18.54
C GLY A 219 -0.86 21.00 20.01
N ALA A 220 -0.77 22.29 20.36
CA ALA A 220 -0.60 22.87 21.70
C ALA A 220 0.48 22.23 22.61
N GLY A 221 1.75 22.61 22.40
CA GLY A 221 2.88 22.19 23.22
C GLY A 221 3.51 20.91 22.67
N GLY A 222 4.64 21.06 21.97
CA GLY A 222 5.43 19.95 21.45
C GLY A 222 6.02 19.12 22.59
N VAL A 223 5.21 18.25 23.18
CA VAL A 223 5.64 17.27 24.17
C VAL A 223 5.74 15.93 23.44
N PRO A 224 6.95 15.42 23.17
CA PRO A 224 7.19 14.12 22.51
C PRO A 224 6.43 12.96 23.18
N GLU A 225 6.09 13.11 24.45
CA GLU A 225 5.33 12.16 25.25
C GLU A 225 3.90 11.94 24.72
N VAL A 226 3.20 12.98 24.26
CA VAL A 226 1.81 12.86 23.74
C VAL A 226 1.79 12.03 22.46
N ALA A 227 2.74 12.29 21.55
CA ALA A 227 2.90 11.52 20.33
C ALA A 227 3.26 10.05 20.62
N SER A 228 4.19 9.80 21.53
CA SER A 228 4.56 8.45 21.98
C SER A 228 3.38 7.71 22.62
N ASN A 229 2.59 8.40 23.44
CA ASN A 229 1.39 7.84 24.06
C ASN A 229 0.31 7.49 23.02
N LEU A 230 0.13 8.33 22.00
CA LEU A 230 -0.79 8.06 20.90
C LEU A 230 -0.36 6.81 20.12
N VAL A 231 0.92 6.71 19.74
CA VAL A 231 1.47 5.52 19.07
C VAL A 231 1.24 4.27 19.89
N ARG A 232 1.54 4.31 21.20
CA ARG A 232 1.29 3.18 22.11
C ARG A 232 -0.20 2.82 22.14
N ARG A 233 -1.09 3.80 22.17
CA ARG A 233 -2.54 3.58 22.10
C ARG A 233 -2.96 2.93 20.79
N MET A 234 -2.38 3.33 19.66
CA MET A 234 -2.63 2.69 18.36
C MET A 234 -2.17 1.25 18.35
N LEU A 235 -0.94 0.97 18.78
CA LEU A 235 -0.39 -0.39 18.87
C LEU A 235 -1.23 -1.30 19.76
N ASN A 236 -1.58 -0.82 20.96
CA ASN A 236 -2.44 -1.56 21.87
C ASN A 236 -3.80 -1.85 21.24
N THR A 237 -4.37 -0.88 20.51
CA THR A 237 -5.64 -1.08 19.80
C THR A 237 -5.51 -2.12 18.69
N LEU A 238 -4.45 -2.08 17.88
CA LEU A 238 -4.19 -3.07 16.81
C LEU A 238 -4.01 -4.48 17.38
N LEU A 239 -3.20 -4.63 18.43
CA LEU A 239 -2.97 -5.91 19.09
C LEU A 239 -4.26 -6.44 19.76
N THR A 240 -5.07 -5.56 20.34
CA THR A 240 -6.38 -5.91 20.89
C THR A 240 -7.34 -6.37 19.79
N GLN A 241 -7.38 -5.68 18.65
CA GLN A 241 -8.22 -6.12 17.52
C GLN A 241 -7.76 -7.46 16.95
N LEU A 242 -6.44 -7.69 16.89
CA LEU A 242 -5.86 -8.96 16.47
C LEU A 242 -6.23 -10.09 17.45
N SER A 243 -6.07 -9.88 18.76
CA SER A 243 -6.43 -10.90 19.77
C SER A 243 -7.92 -11.19 19.79
N LEU A 244 -8.76 -10.15 19.63
CA LEU A 244 -10.21 -10.30 19.50
C LEU A 244 -10.60 -11.12 18.27
N ASP A 245 -9.93 -10.92 17.12
CA ASP A 245 -10.22 -11.68 15.89
C ASP A 245 -9.71 -13.12 15.95
N VAL A 246 -8.68 -13.40 16.76
CA VAL A 246 -8.25 -14.78 17.04
C VAL A 246 -9.28 -15.51 17.91
N LEU A 247 -9.86 -14.83 18.91
CA LEU A 247 -10.88 -15.41 19.80
C LEU A 247 -12.25 -15.52 19.12
N ARG A 248 -12.65 -14.50 18.37
CA ARG A 248 -13.91 -14.42 17.63
C ARG A 248 -13.60 -14.03 16.18
N PRO A 249 -13.39 -15.01 15.29
CA PRO A 249 -12.97 -14.73 13.92
C PRO A 249 -14.04 -14.00 13.13
N SER A 250 -13.64 -12.87 12.55
CA SER A 250 -14.36 -12.19 11.49
C SER A 250 -14.48 -13.07 10.25
N TYR A 251 -15.48 -12.79 9.42
CA TYR A 251 -15.64 -13.48 8.14
C TYR A 251 -14.37 -13.35 7.30
N GLY A 252 -13.79 -14.49 6.89
CA GLY A 252 -12.54 -14.52 6.12
C GLY A 252 -11.31 -13.96 6.85
N ARG A 253 -11.37 -13.78 8.18
CA ARG A 253 -10.32 -13.17 9.02
C ARG A 253 -9.88 -11.79 8.51
N VAL A 254 -10.85 -10.99 8.06
CA VAL A 254 -10.59 -9.72 7.39
C VAL A 254 -9.91 -8.71 8.31
N VAL A 255 -10.26 -8.72 9.60
CA VAL A 255 -9.62 -7.87 10.60
C VAL A 255 -8.18 -8.32 10.84
N THR A 256 -7.92 -9.63 10.99
CA THR A 256 -6.55 -10.16 11.19
C THR A 256 -5.58 -9.68 10.12
N TRP A 257 -5.90 -9.85 8.82
CA TRP A 257 -4.92 -9.49 7.79
C TRP A 257 -4.75 -7.98 7.65
N LYS A 258 -5.79 -7.18 7.93
CA LYS A 258 -5.64 -5.72 8.05
C LYS A 258 -4.78 -5.31 9.24
N CYS A 259 -4.88 -6.00 10.37
CA CYS A 259 -3.96 -5.79 11.50
C CYS A 259 -2.51 -6.13 11.10
N LEU A 260 -2.29 -7.21 10.36
CA LEU A 260 -0.94 -7.60 9.89
C LEU A 260 -0.35 -6.59 8.88
N GLU A 261 -1.18 -6.05 7.98
CA GLU A 261 -0.78 -4.97 7.06
C GLU A 261 -0.46 -3.68 7.83
N ALA A 262 -1.27 -3.30 8.82
CA ALA A 262 -1.02 -2.14 9.66
C ALA A 262 0.27 -2.31 10.48
N LEU A 263 0.47 -3.44 11.17
CA LEU A 263 1.70 -3.71 11.92
C LEU A 263 2.95 -3.68 11.01
N MET A 264 2.83 -4.15 9.77
CA MET A 264 3.90 -4.07 8.78
C MET A 264 4.22 -2.60 8.43
N GLN A 265 3.21 -1.75 8.26
CA GLN A 265 3.43 -0.32 8.03
C GLN A 265 4.15 0.36 9.21
N PHE A 266 3.79 0.02 10.44
CA PHE A 266 4.47 0.52 11.65
C PHE A 266 5.93 0.06 11.75
N TYR A 267 6.22 -1.16 11.27
CA TYR A 267 7.60 -1.65 11.18
C TYR A 267 8.39 -0.91 10.10
N ILE A 268 7.82 -0.74 8.90
CA ILE A 268 8.46 -0.03 7.78
C ILE A 268 8.73 1.44 8.16
N SER A 269 7.81 2.07 8.89
CA SER A 269 7.98 3.42 9.44
C SER A 269 8.93 3.46 10.65
N ARG A 270 9.62 2.36 10.99
CA ARG A 270 10.60 2.23 12.09
C ARG A 270 10.05 2.62 13.47
N VAL A 271 8.74 2.52 13.65
CA VAL A 271 8.06 2.80 14.93
C VAL A 271 8.15 1.61 15.87
N ILE A 272 8.12 0.40 15.30
CA ILE A 272 8.29 -0.85 16.01
C ILE A 272 9.52 -1.57 15.47
N THR A 273 10.31 -2.15 16.36
CA THR A 273 11.27 -3.21 16.05
C THR A 273 10.70 -4.53 16.56
N CYS A 274 10.15 -5.36 15.67
CA CYS A 274 9.61 -6.67 16.02
C CYS A 274 10.16 -7.76 15.12
N ASP A 275 10.21 -8.99 15.66
CA ASP A 275 10.65 -10.15 14.89
C ASP A 275 9.62 -10.55 13.84
N PHE A 276 10.11 -11.07 12.72
CA PHE A 276 9.27 -11.52 11.61
C PHE A 276 8.41 -12.76 11.95
N GLU A 277 8.61 -13.35 13.12
CA GLU A 277 7.89 -14.53 13.59
C GLU A 277 6.37 -14.37 13.58
N ILE A 278 5.86 -13.16 13.85
CA ILE A 278 4.42 -12.92 13.88
C ILE A 278 3.82 -13.26 12.52
N TRP A 279 4.38 -12.70 11.44
CA TRP A 279 3.88 -12.97 10.09
C TRP A 279 4.18 -14.40 9.63
N LEU A 280 5.33 -14.98 10.01
CA LEU A 280 5.65 -16.37 9.71
C LEU A 280 4.64 -17.34 10.35
N LYS A 281 4.22 -17.10 11.60
CA LYS A 281 3.19 -17.91 12.29
C LYS A 281 1.83 -17.83 11.57
N PHE A 282 1.47 -16.68 11.01
CA PHE A 282 0.23 -16.53 10.22
C PHE A 282 0.35 -17.05 8.77
N ALA A 283 1.56 -17.11 8.21
CA ALA A 283 1.83 -17.70 6.89
C ALA A 283 1.94 -19.23 6.93
N ALA A 284 2.25 -19.80 8.10
CA ALA A 284 2.35 -21.24 8.33
C ALA A 284 1.07 -22.00 7.98
N CYS A 285 1.25 -23.28 7.65
CA CYS A 285 0.18 -24.21 7.30
C CYS A 285 -0.78 -24.41 8.48
N GLY A 286 -2.06 -24.63 8.20
CA GLY A 286 -3.13 -24.74 9.20
C GLY A 286 -3.94 -23.45 9.42
N ASN A 287 -3.42 -22.30 8.98
CA ASN A 287 -4.20 -21.05 8.93
C ASN A 287 -5.06 -20.96 7.67
N PHE A 288 -6.07 -20.07 7.72
CA PHE A 288 -6.93 -19.78 6.57
C PHE A 288 -6.10 -19.33 5.35
N SER A 289 -6.35 -19.92 4.18
CA SER A 289 -5.53 -19.74 2.97
C SER A 289 -5.36 -18.27 2.58
N ALA A 290 -6.43 -17.45 2.67
CA ALA A 290 -6.31 -16.02 2.37
C ALA A 290 -5.44 -15.28 3.39
N THR A 291 -5.53 -15.60 4.69
CA THR A 291 -4.67 -15.01 5.73
C THR A 291 -3.21 -15.36 5.50
N ARG A 292 -2.93 -16.61 5.08
CA ARG A 292 -1.57 -17.05 4.74
C ARG A 292 -0.97 -16.21 3.61
N VAL A 293 -1.71 -16.08 2.49
CA VAL A 293 -1.25 -15.29 1.33
C VAL A 293 -1.03 -13.83 1.71
N ARG A 294 -1.90 -13.24 2.53
CA ARG A 294 -1.75 -11.85 2.99
C ARG A 294 -0.56 -11.67 3.92
N ALA A 295 -0.34 -12.59 4.86
CA ALA A 295 0.82 -12.58 5.74
C ALA A 295 2.13 -12.73 4.95
N ALA A 296 2.15 -13.63 3.97
CA ALA A 296 3.27 -13.77 3.03
C ALA A 296 3.47 -12.50 2.19
N GLY A 297 2.41 -11.84 1.73
CA GLY A 297 2.49 -10.54 1.07
C GLY A 297 3.12 -9.46 1.94
N CYS A 298 2.80 -9.42 3.23
CA CYS A 298 3.49 -8.53 4.18
C CYS A 298 4.99 -8.87 4.29
N LEU A 299 5.35 -10.15 4.40
CA LEU A 299 6.75 -10.60 4.43
C LEU A 299 7.52 -10.20 3.18
N VAL A 300 6.92 -10.32 1.98
CA VAL A 300 7.53 -9.88 0.72
C VAL A 300 7.82 -8.38 0.72
N ARG A 301 6.86 -7.56 1.18
CA ARG A 301 7.06 -6.10 1.29
C ARG A 301 8.12 -5.75 2.33
N LEU A 302 8.20 -6.48 3.45
CA LEU A 302 9.26 -6.31 4.44
C LEU A 302 10.62 -6.69 3.86
N LEU A 303 10.71 -7.79 3.12
CA LEU A 303 11.94 -8.26 2.49
C LEU A 303 12.52 -7.22 1.53
N LYS A 304 11.67 -6.51 0.78
CA LYS A 304 12.10 -5.42 -0.10
C LYS A 304 12.81 -4.29 0.67
N VAL A 305 12.45 -4.07 1.93
CA VAL A 305 13.04 -3.03 2.78
C VAL A 305 14.25 -3.55 3.56
N THR A 306 14.15 -4.75 4.15
CA THR A 306 15.17 -5.29 5.06
C THR A 306 16.30 -6.02 4.34
N LYS A 307 16.01 -6.61 3.18
CA LYS A 307 16.93 -7.42 2.37
C LYS A 307 17.56 -8.58 3.18
N ASP A 308 16.83 -9.11 4.16
CA ASP A 308 17.31 -10.17 5.05
C ASP A 308 17.28 -11.55 4.36
N VAL A 309 18.45 -12.19 4.25
CA VAL A 309 18.63 -13.51 3.65
C VAL A 309 17.92 -14.60 4.45
N GLY A 310 17.92 -14.50 5.79
CA GLY A 310 17.29 -15.49 6.66
C GLY A 310 15.76 -15.49 6.58
N LEU A 311 15.16 -14.32 6.34
CA LEU A 311 13.74 -14.22 6.07
C LEU A 311 13.39 -14.78 4.69
N PHE A 312 14.20 -14.49 3.68
CA PHE A 312 13.96 -15.00 2.32
C PHE A 312 14.05 -16.53 2.27
N SER A 313 15.04 -17.13 2.93
CA SER A 313 15.15 -18.59 2.99
C SER A 313 13.94 -19.23 3.66
N LYS A 314 13.46 -18.67 4.80
CA LYS A 314 12.22 -19.12 5.46
C LYS A 314 10.98 -18.97 4.58
N LEU A 315 10.91 -17.92 3.76
CA LEU A 315 9.82 -17.74 2.80
C LEU A 315 9.87 -18.80 1.69
N LEU A 316 11.06 -19.14 1.20
CA LEU A 316 11.24 -20.24 0.25
C LEU A 316 10.91 -21.59 0.88
N ASP A 317 11.25 -21.82 2.15
CA ASP A 317 10.87 -23.04 2.88
C ASP A 317 9.33 -23.19 2.92
N LEU A 318 8.58 -22.09 3.07
CA LEU A 318 7.10 -22.10 3.01
C LEU A 318 6.56 -22.40 1.60
N LEU A 319 7.33 -22.10 0.55
CA LEU A 319 6.97 -22.39 -0.84
C LEU A 319 7.34 -23.81 -1.28
N ASP A 320 8.24 -24.46 -0.56
CA ASP A 320 8.61 -25.87 -0.78
C ASP A 320 7.46 -26.82 -0.38
N ASP A 321 6.52 -26.38 0.47
CA ASP A 321 5.31 -27.14 0.77
C ASP A 321 4.40 -27.23 -0.47
N LYS A 322 4.36 -28.42 -1.07
CA LYS A 322 3.61 -28.72 -2.31
C LYS A 322 2.11 -28.92 -2.08
N HIS A 323 1.61 -28.94 -0.84
CA HIS A 323 0.20 -29.22 -0.57
C HIS A 323 -0.75 -28.09 -1.00
N ASP A 324 -0.32 -26.82 -0.95
CA ASP A 324 -1.15 -25.65 -1.27
C ASP A 324 -0.62 -24.91 -2.53
N THR A 325 -1.02 -25.40 -3.70
CA THR A 325 -0.62 -24.84 -5.02
C THR A 325 -1.05 -23.38 -5.19
N ALA A 326 -2.26 -23.04 -4.74
CA ALA A 326 -2.79 -21.67 -4.83
C ALA A 326 -1.97 -20.68 -3.99
N PHE A 327 -1.52 -21.08 -2.80
CA PHE A 327 -0.63 -20.27 -1.97
C PHE A 327 0.70 -20.02 -2.68
N ARG A 328 1.34 -21.08 -3.20
CA ARG A 328 2.64 -20.98 -3.89
C ARG A 328 2.59 -20.03 -5.06
N TYR A 329 1.61 -20.21 -5.95
CA TYR A 329 1.42 -19.35 -7.11
C TYR A 329 1.22 -17.88 -6.73
N ARG A 330 0.34 -17.61 -5.74
CA ARG A 330 0.03 -16.24 -5.32
C ARG A 330 1.24 -15.54 -4.69
N VAL A 331 2.02 -16.25 -3.88
CA VAL A 331 3.19 -15.68 -3.21
C VAL A 331 4.31 -15.36 -4.20
N ILE A 332 4.58 -16.23 -5.18
CA ILE A 332 5.52 -15.91 -6.26
C ILE A 332 5.04 -14.72 -7.08
N ARG A 333 3.73 -14.64 -7.40
CA ARG A 333 3.19 -13.49 -8.11
C ARG A 333 3.36 -12.19 -7.32
N LEU A 334 3.19 -12.23 -6.00
CA LEU A 334 3.51 -11.09 -5.12
C LEU A 334 5.00 -10.74 -5.12
N LEU A 335 5.89 -11.73 -5.21
CA LEU A 335 7.32 -11.50 -5.40
C LEU A 335 7.64 -10.87 -6.77
N CYS A 336 6.90 -11.20 -7.82
CA CYS A 336 7.01 -10.53 -9.13
C CYS A 336 6.50 -9.08 -9.08
N ASP A 337 5.39 -8.83 -8.41
CA ASP A 337 4.81 -7.47 -8.28
C ASP A 337 5.70 -6.56 -7.40
N HIS A 338 6.36 -7.15 -6.41
CA HIS A 338 7.23 -6.45 -5.45
C HIS A 338 8.58 -7.17 -5.29
N PRO A 339 9.47 -7.10 -6.31
CA PRO A 339 10.73 -7.83 -6.28
C PRO A 339 11.64 -7.28 -5.16
N PRO A 340 12.25 -8.16 -4.35
CA PRO A 340 13.12 -7.74 -3.25
C PRO A 340 14.48 -7.22 -3.72
N PHE A 341 14.87 -7.59 -4.95
CA PHE A 341 16.07 -7.11 -5.62
C PHE A 341 15.82 -7.04 -7.13
N THR A 342 16.59 -6.20 -7.80
CA THR A 342 16.55 -6.08 -9.26
C THR A 342 17.96 -6.28 -9.83
N PRO A 343 18.11 -6.56 -11.14
CA PRO A 343 19.42 -6.74 -11.77
C PRO A 343 20.36 -5.54 -11.62
N LYS A 344 19.81 -4.34 -11.34
CA LYS A 344 20.60 -3.13 -11.09
C LYS A 344 21.27 -3.12 -9.72
N GLU A 345 20.77 -3.91 -8.76
CA GLU A 345 21.28 -3.99 -7.39
C GLU A 345 22.27 -5.15 -7.16
N ARG A 346 22.93 -5.62 -8.23
CA ARG A 346 23.93 -6.71 -8.19
C ARG A 346 25.01 -6.51 -7.13
N VAL A 347 25.47 -5.27 -6.97
CA VAL A 347 26.50 -4.93 -6.00
C VAL A 347 25.84 -4.33 -4.77
N GLY A 348 25.87 -5.06 -3.66
CA GLY A 348 25.41 -4.59 -2.34
C GLY A 348 24.09 -5.18 -1.84
N ASN A 349 23.35 -5.94 -2.66
CA ASN A 349 22.19 -6.69 -2.17
C ASN A 349 22.58 -8.14 -1.83
N PRO A 350 22.50 -8.56 -0.55
CA PRO A 350 22.92 -9.89 -0.12
C PRO A 350 22.03 -11.03 -0.67
N LEU A 351 20.83 -10.69 -1.17
CA LEU A 351 19.91 -11.65 -1.80
C LEU A 351 20.32 -12.04 -3.23
N TYR A 352 21.13 -11.20 -3.88
CA TYR A 352 21.71 -11.50 -5.19
C TYR A 352 22.93 -12.41 -5.00
N CYS A 353 22.69 -13.70 -4.77
CA CYS A 353 23.76 -14.68 -4.59
C CYS A 353 23.49 -15.95 -5.41
N LYS A 354 24.53 -16.77 -5.56
CA LYS A 354 24.43 -18.03 -6.29
C LYS A 354 23.48 -19.01 -5.59
N ASP A 355 23.54 -19.07 -4.26
CA ASP A 355 22.74 -20.01 -3.48
C ASP A 355 21.23 -19.74 -3.63
N THR A 356 20.81 -18.47 -3.69
CA THR A 356 19.41 -18.12 -3.92
C THR A 356 18.97 -18.47 -5.34
N PHE A 357 19.83 -18.22 -6.34
CA PHE A 357 19.56 -18.62 -7.72
C PHE A 357 19.42 -20.14 -7.86
N ASP A 358 20.39 -20.90 -7.34
CA ASP A 358 20.41 -22.36 -7.41
C ASP A 358 19.17 -22.94 -6.70
N ARG A 359 18.75 -22.36 -5.58
CA ARG A 359 17.52 -22.75 -4.86
C ARG A 359 16.24 -22.48 -5.66
N LEU A 360 16.13 -21.31 -6.30
CA LEU A 360 14.98 -21.01 -7.17
C LEU A 360 14.95 -21.95 -8.39
N CYS A 361 16.11 -22.24 -8.97
CA CYS A 361 16.22 -23.20 -10.06
C CYS A 361 15.87 -24.63 -9.62
N SER A 362 16.28 -25.07 -8.42
CA SER A 362 15.89 -26.40 -7.91
C SER A 362 14.38 -26.51 -7.73
N MET A 363 13.73 -25.46 -7.23
CA MET A 363 12.27 -25.42 -7.10
C MET A 363 11.55 -25.45 -8.46
N PHE A 364 12.16 -24.89 -9.51
CA PHE A 364 11.63 -24.95 -10.87
C PHE A 364 11.82 -26.32 -11.53
N ILE A 365 12.94 -27.00 -11.26
CA ILE A 365 13.23 -28.33 -11.83
C ILE A 365 12.41 -29.42 -11.13
N ASP A 366 12.12 -29.24 -9.83
CA ASP A 366 11.35 -30.20 -9.04
C ASP A 366 9.83 -30.08 -9.29
N ILE A 367 9.44 -30.50 -10.50
CA ILE A 367 8.06 -30.52 -10.98
C ILE A 367 7.19 -31.48 -10.12
N GLY A 368 7.79 -32.47 -9.46
CA GLY A 368 7.10 -33.47 -8.66
C GLY A 368 6.06 -34.30 -9.46
N PRO A 369 5.27 -35.14 -8.79
CA PRO A 369 4.23 -35.96 -9.44
C PRO A 369 2.97 -35.16 -9.81
N PHE A 370 2.74 -34.01 -9.16
CA PHE A 370 1.63 -33.10 -9.43
C PHE A 370 2.18 -31.76 -9.90
N ALA A 371 2.29 -31.58 -11.22
CA ALA A 371 2.89 -30.40 -11.82
C ALA A 371 1.99 -29.16 -11.65
N ASP A 372 2.47 -28.17 -10.91
CA ASP A 372 1.83 -26.86 -10.77
C ASP A 372 2.34 -25.89 -11.84
N PHE A 373 1.84 -25.99 -13.07
CA PHE A 373 2.33 -25.18 -14.20
C PHE A 373 2.22 -23.67 -13.96
N TRP A 374 1.22 -23.22 -13.20
CA TRP A 374 1.02 -21.81 -12.88
C TRP A 374 2.13 -21.28 -11.99
N PHE A 375 2.50 -22.03 -10.95
CA PHE A 375 3.64 -21.70 -10.10
C PHE A 375 4.94 -21.67 -10.90
N HIS A 376 5.20 -22.68 -11.73
CA HIS A 376 6.44 -22.76 -12.51
C HIS A 376 6.57 -21.62 -13.52
N GLY A 377 5.46 -21.24 -14.20
CA GLY A 377 5.44 -20.09 -15.09
C GLY A 377 5.74 -18.79 -14.34
N ALA A 378 5.08 -18.54 -13.21
CA ALA A 378 5.33 -17.36 -12.40
C ALA A 378 6.74 -17.34 -11.79
N LEU A 379 7.30 -18.51 -11.44
CA LEU A 379 8.65 -18.65 -10.91
C LEU A 379 9.69 -18.34 -11.99
N LEU A 380 9.45 -18.78 -13.23
CA LEU A 380 10.27 -18.41 -14.37
C LEU A 380 10.25 -16.89 -14.59
N ASP A 381 9.07 -16.27 -14.54
CA ASP A 381 8.92 -14.81 -14.64
C ASP A 381 9.70 -14.09 -13.52
N PHE A 382 9.64 -14.62 -12.29
CA PHE A 382 10.38 -14.06 -11.16
C PHE A 382 11.90 -14.15 -11.34
N ILE A 383 12.41 -15.32 -11.75
CA ILE A 383 13.84 -15.53 -12.02
C ILE A 383 14.29 -14.59 -13.13
N PHE A 384 13.49 -14.47 -14.20
CA PHE A 384 13.78 -13.56 -15.30
C PHE A 384 13.80 -12.09 -14.85
N LEU A 385 12.83 -11.66 -14.04
CA LEU A 385 12.75 -10.30 -13.51
C LEU A 385 13.96 -9.93 -12.62
N THR A 386 14.46 -10.89 -11.83
CA THR A 386 15.46 -10.64 -10.79
C THR A 386 16.90 -10.84 -11.26
N PHE A 387 17.16 -11.82 -12.12
CA PHE A 387 18.50 -12.17 -12.61
C PHE A 387 18.76 -11.78 -14.07
N ASP A 388 17.71 -11.43 -14.84
CA ASP A 388 17.76 -11.08 -16.27
C ASP A 388 18.40 -12.20 -17.14
N ARG A 389 18.68 -11.91 -18.42
CA ARG A 389 19.34 -12.82 -19.37
C ARG A 389 20.83 -13.03 -19.12
N ASP A 390 21.42 -12.36 -18.14
CA ASP A 390 22.85 -12.44 -17.83
C ASP A 390 23.20 -13.76 -17.13
N ARG A 391 23.12 -14.85 -17.90
CA ARG A 391 23.56 -16.21 -17.53
C ARG A 391 25.06 -16.29 -17.23
N GLN A 392 25.85 -15.29 -17.62
CA GLN A 392 27.32 -15.37 -17.59
C GLN A 392 27.93 -15.35 -16.17
N LEU A 393 27.18 -14.97 -15.14
CA LEU A 393 27.72 -14.90 -13.77
C LEU A 393 27.66 -16.24 -13.00
N PHE A 394 26.77 -17.16 -13.38
CA PHE A 394 26.51 -18.37 -12.57
C PHE A 394 26.97 -19.68 -13.22
N LEU A 395 27.34 -19.64 -14.51
CA LEU A 395 27.89 -20.77 -15.27
C LEU A 395 29.38 -21.07 -15.03
N ASN A 396 30.09 -20.31 -14.18
CA ASN A 396 31.48 -20.62 -13.80
C ASN A 396 31.58 -21.76 -12.75
N LEU A 397 30.83 -22.84 -12.94
CA LEU A 397 31.11 -24.14 -12.30
C LEU A 397 30.82 -25.23 -13.33
N THR A 398 31.80 -25.52 -14.20
CA THR A 398 32.10 -26.84 -14.81
C THR A 398 33.26 -26.74 -15.83
N SER A 399 34.40 -26.15 -15.47
CA SER A 399 35.67 -26.46 -16.17
C SER A 399 36.90 -25.89 -15.45
N ILE A 400 37.29 -26.47 -14.31
CA ILE A 400 38.71 -26.47 -13.92
C ILE A 400 39.05 -27.91 -13.53
N HIS A 401 39.32 -28.73 -14.53
CA HIS A 401 40.29 -29.82 -14.36
C HIS A 401 41.66 -29.16 -14.13
N PRO A 402 42.52 -29.73 -13.27
CA PRO A 402 43.86 -29.20 -13.06
C PRO A 402 44.75 -29.60 -14.24
N PRO A 403 45.52 -28.70 -14.87
CA PRO A 403 46.61 -29.11 -15.74
C PRO A 403 47.94 -29.01 -14.98
N GLU A 404 48.52 -30.20 -14.76
CA GLU A 404 49.90 -30.51 -15.15
C GLU A 404 51.03 -29.67 -14.53
N ALA A 405 51.43 -30.04 -13.31
CA ALA A 405 52.82 -29.89 -12.88
C ALA A 405 53.65 -31.07 -13.43
N MET A 406 53.90 -31.11 -14.74
CA MET A 406 55.02 -31.85 -15.32
C MET A 406 55.47 -31.16 -16.61
N LEU A 407 56.80 -31.02 -16.75
CA LEU A 407 57.57 -30.51 -17.89
C LEU A 407 57.77 -28.98 -17.96
N ASN A 408 58.69 -28.50 -17.11
CA ASN A 408 59.62 -27.44 -17.51
C ASN A 408 61.06 -27.94 -17.27
N ARG A 409 61.64 -28.57 -18.29
CA ARG A 409 63.10 -28.56 -18.52
C ARG A 409 63.33 -28.00 -19.92
N SER A 410 64.42 -27.23 -20.01
CA SER A 410 65.02 -26.58 -21.18
C SER A 410 64.36 -25.30 -21.70
N ALA A 411 64.69 -24.19 -21.02
CA ALA A 411 64.93 -22.93 -21.71
C ALA A 411 66.23 -23.06 -22.53
N ILE A 412 66.15 -22.84 -23.85
CA ILE A 412 67.31 -22.52 -24.69
C ILE A 412 66.97 -21.19 -25.36
N ALA A 413 67.54 -20.12 -24.84
CA ALA A 413 67.57 -18.83 -25.49
C ALA A 413 68.74 -18.78 -26.48
N VAL A 414 68.45 -18.16 -27.61
CA VAL A 414 69.27 -17.98 -28.81
C VAL A 414 70.53 -17.14 -28.50
N THR A 415 71.66 -17.67 -28.98
CA THR A 415 72.93 -17.06 -29.41
C THR A 415 73.25 -15.61 -29.00
N ASN A 416 74.43 -15.42 -28.39
CA ASN A 416 75.37 -14.38 -28.80
C ASN A 416 76.81 -14.86 -28.56
N GLU A 417 77.58 -14.88 -29.65
CA GLU A 417 79.03 -15.07 -29.70
C GLU A 417 79.74 -13.85 -29.09
N SER A 418 80.84 -14.07 -28.35
CA SER A 418 82.18 -13.53 -28.65
C SER A 418 83.12 -13.58 -27.43
N THR A 419 84.17 -14.41 -27.54
CA THR A 419 85.59 -14.12 -27.19
C THR A 419 85.86 -13.44 -25.83
N LEU A 420 86.45 -14.07 -24.83
CA LEU A 420 87.86 -14.46 -24.69
C LEU A 420 88.02 -15.18 -23.34
#